data_AF-A0A1L9U1E1-F1
#
_entry.id   AF-A0A1L9U1E1-F1
#
_cell.length_a   1.000
_cell.length_b   1.000
_cell.length_c   1.000
_cell.angle_alpha   90.00
_cell.angle_beta   90.00
_cell.angle_gamma   90.00
#
_symmetry.space_group_name_H-M   'P 1'
#
loop_
_entity.id
_entity.type
_entity.pdbx_description
1 polymer ?
#
loop_
_entity_poly.entity_id
_entity_poly.type
_entity_poly.pdbx_seq_one_letter_code
_entity_poly.pdbx_strand_id
1 'polypeptide(L)' 'MQEKGMSFINHFVTTALCCPSRVSLLTGRQTHNTNVTDVHPPWGGYPKFISQGFNDNFLPVWMQNAVYDTYYTGKL' A
#
# COMPACT_ATOMS: atom_id res chain seq x y z
N MET A 1 -23.07 0.47 -6.16
CA MET A 1 -22.17 -0.55 -5.59
C MET A 1 -22.67 -1.10 -4.25
N GLN A 2 -23.20 -0.27 -3.34
CA GLN A 2 -23.62 -0.74 -2.01
C GLN A 2 -24.70 -1.84 -2.02
N GLU A 3 -25.69 -1.79 -2.91
CA GLU A 3 -26.76 -2.80 -3.01
C GLU A 3 -26.27 -4.24 -3.28
N LYS A 4 -25.10 -4.39 -3.90
CA LYS A 4 -24.48 -5.69 -4.22
C LYS A 4 -23.13 -5.89 -3.51
N GLY A 5 -22.88 -5.15 -2.43
CA GLY A 5 -21.62 -5.14 -1.72
C GLY A 5 -21.80 -5.30 -0.21
N MET A 6 -20.70 -5.14 0.53
CA MET A 6 -20.69 -5.12 1.99
C MET A 6 -20.14 -3.78 2.48
N SER A 7 -20.80 -3.19 3.47
CA SER A 7 -20.40 -1.93 4.11
C SER A 7 -19.82 -2.19 5.49
N PHE A 8 -18.68 -1.55 5.78
CA PHE A 8 -18.05 -1.58 7.09
C PHE A 8 -18.19 -0.20 7.73
N ILE A 9 -19.05 -0.09 8.74
CA ILE A 9 -19.30 1.18 9.47
C ILE A 9 -18.01 1.65 10.17
N ASN A 10 -17.21 0.70 10.65
CA ASN A 10 -15.96 0.92 11.35
C ASN A 10 -14.76 0.48 10.51
N HIS A 11 -14.54 1.16 9.38
CA HIS A 11 -13.37 0.94 8.51
C HIS A 11 -12.30 2.01 8.76
N PHE A 12 -11.08 1.58 9.07
CA PHE A 12 -9.97 2.47 9.42
C PHE A 12 -8.75 2.23 8.53
N VAL A 13 -7.97 3.29 8.32
CA VAL A 13 -6.62 3.18 7.76
C VAL A 13 -5.61 2.93 8.88
N THR A 14 -4.54 2.22 8.58
CA THR A 14 -3.47 1.91 9.55
C THR A 14 -2.74 3.16 10.06
N THR A 15 -2.61 4.19 9.23
CA THR A 15 -1.95 5.46 9.57
C THR A 15 -2.60 6.59 8.79
N ALA A 16 -2.88 7.72 9.44
CA ALA A 16 -3.55 8.89 8.84
C ALA A 16 -2.63 9.72 7.93
N LEU A 17 -1.77 9.07 7.15
CA LEU A 17 -0.85 9.68 6.19
C LEU A 17 -0.85 8.88 4.88
N CYS A 18 -0.69 9.57 3.74
CA CYS A 18 -0.93 8.94 2.44
C CYS A 18 0.06 7.82 2.09
N CYS A 19 1.38 8.04 2.15
CA CYS A 19 2.37 7.01 1.84
C CYS A 19 2.36 5.86 2.85
N PRO A 20 2.38 6.08 4.17
CA PRO A 20 2.32 4.98 5.14
C PRO A 20 1.05 4.11 5.01
N SER A 21 -0.11 4.75 4.78
CA SER A 21 -1.37 4.04 4.54
C SER A 21 -1.33 3.19 3.26
N ARG A 22 -0.83 3.74 2.15
CA ARG A 22 -0.70 3.02 0.87
C ARG A 22 0.27 1.84 0.96
N VAL A 23 1.42 2.04 1.61
CA VAL A 23 2.40 0.96 1.81
C VAL A 23 1.79 -0.14 2.69
N SER A 24 1.03 0.22 3.71
CA SER A 24 0.32 -0.76 4.53
C SER A 24 -0.70 -1.57 3.71
N LEU A 25 -1.49 -0.90 2.87
CA LEU A 25 -2.45 -1.55 1.97
C LEU A 25 -1.76 -2.52 0.99
N LEU A 26 -0.65 -2.10 0.40
CA LEU A 26 0.06 -2.86 -0.64
C LEU A 26 0.91 -4.02 -0.10
N THR A 27 1.34 -3.96 1.15
CA THR A 27 2.24 -4.96 1.75
C THR A 27 1.57 -5.80 2.84
N GLY A 28 0.39 -5.39 3.34
CA GLY A 28 -0.26 -6.01 4.49
C GLY A 28 0.47 -5.79 5.82
N ARG A 29 1.42 -4.83 5.89
CA ARG A 29 2.28 -4.59 7.05
C ARG A 29 1.96 -3.24 7.70
N GLN A 30 2.15 -3.14 9.01
CA GLN A 30 1.99 -1.87 9.71
C GLN A 30 3.17 -0.93 9.45
N THR A 31 2.95 0.37 9.60
CA THR A 31 3.97 1.43 9.39
C THR A 31 5.28 1.19 10.16
N HIS A 32 5.22 0.62 11.37
CA HIS A 32 6.41 0.29 12.16
C HIS A 32 7.19 -0.92 11.62
N ASN A 33 6.58 -1.78 10.79
CA ASN A 33 7.27 -2.87 10.11
C ASN A 33 7.84 -2.45 8.75
N THR A 34 7.33 -1.37 8.16
CA THR A 34 7.73 -0.89 6.83
C THR A 34 8.71 0.27 6.88
N ASN A 35 8.74 1.01 7.99
CA ASN A 35 9.60 2.19 8.18
C ASN A 35 9.38 3.28 7.11
N VAL A 36 8.21 3.27 6.44
CA VAL A 36 7.71 4.37 5.60
C VAL A 36 6.73 5.16 6.45
N THR A 37 7.19 6.22 7.11
CA THR A 37 6.48 6.92 8.20
C THR A 37 5.99 8.32 7.82
N ASP A 38 6.45 8.88 6.70
CA ASP A 38 6.06 10.21 6.22
C ASP A 38 5.57 10.15 4.76
N VAL A 39 5.08 11.26 4.24
CA VAL A 39 4.77 11.47 2.83
C VAL A 39 6.00 11.97 2.05
N HIS A 40 6.98 12.60 2.71
CA HIS A 40 8.18 13.16 2.08
C HIS A 40 9.46 12.38 2.42
N PRO A 41 10.46 12.39 1.53
CA PRO A 41 11.81 11.91 1.87
C PRO A 41 12.41 12.64 3.08
N PRO A 42 13.29 12.00 3.86
CA PRO A 42 13.83 10.65 3.66
C PRO A 42 12.94 9.53 4.22
N TRP A 43 11.86 9.87 4.93
CA TRP A 43 11.03 8.92 5.69
C TRP A 43 9.82 8.40 4.93
N GLY A 44 9.58 8.93 3.74
CA GLY A 44 8.36 8.74 2.96
C GLY A 44 8.58 8.67 1.46
N GLY A 45 7.45 8.54 0.76
CA GLY A 45 7.42 8.48 -0.70
C GLY A 45 7.95 7.18 -1.29
N TYR A 46 7.91 7.12 -2.62
CA TYR A 46 8.36 5.96 -3.38
C TYR A 46 9.85 5.61 -3.19
N PRO A 47 10.80 6.57 -3.09
CA PRO A 47 12.21 6.23 -2.87
C PRO A 47 12.43 5.43 -1.57
N LYS A 48 11.72 5.79 -0.50
CA LYS A 48 11.80 5.03 0.76
C LYS A 48 11.24 3.62 0.56
N PHE A 49 10.09 3.46 -0.09
CA PHE A 49 9.51 2.15 -0.40
C PHE A 49 10.46 1.23 -1.17
N ILE A 50 11.13 1.75 -2.21
CA ILE A 50 12.15 1.01 -2.97
C ILE A 50 13.33 0.63 -2.07
N SER A 51 13.86 1.57 -1.29
CA SER A 51 15.01 1.31 -0.42
C SER A 51 14.75 0.26 0.68
N GLN A 52 13.48 -0.02 0.99
CA GLN A 52 13.08 -1.06 1.93
C GLN A 52 12.88 -2.43 1.24
N GLY A 53 13.06 -2.52 -0.07
CA GLY A 53 12.94 -3.76 -0.85
C GLY A 53 11.50 -4.22 -1.08
N PHE A 54 10.50 -3.35 -0.88
CA PHE A 54 9.10 -3.75 -1.04
C PHE A 54 8.62 -3.83 -2.49
N ASN A 55 9.36 -3.24 -3.42
CA ASN A 55 8.99 -3.23 -4.84
C ASN A 55 9.00 -4.62 -5.49
N ASP A 56 9.70 -5.57 -4.89
CA ASP A 56 9.74 -6.95 -5.38
C ASP A 56 8.82 -7.88 -4.56
N ASN A 57 8.15 -7.33 -3.53
CA ASN A 57 7.36 -8.10 -2.58
C ASN A 57 6.14 -7.31 -2.06
N PHE A 58 5.19 -7.06 -2.95
CA PHE A 58 3.94 -6.36 -2.66
C PHE A 58 2.80 -6.88 -3.55
N LEU A 59 1.56 -6.53 -3.18
CA LEU A 59 0.33 -7.12 -3.72
C LEU A 59 0.28 -7.29 -5.25
N PRO A 60 0.62 -6.28 -6.08
CA PRO A 60 0.61 -6.43 -7.53
C PRO A 60 1.56 -7.54 -8.03
N VAL A 61 2.76 -7.66 -7.47
CA VAL A 61 3.71 -8.73 -7.84
C VAL A 61 3.17 -10.10 -7.46
N TRP A 62 2.52 -10.22 -6.30
CA TRP A 62 1.89 -11.48 -5.88
C TRP A 62 0.76 -11.88 -6.84
N MET A 63 -0.02 -10.92 -7.32
CA MET A 63 -1.10 -11.16 -8.28
C MET A 63 -0.58 -11.51 -9.68
N GLN A 64 0.48 -10.84 -10.14
CA GLN A 64 1.18 -11.19 -11.38
C GLN A 64 1.70 -12.64 -11.35
N ASN A 65 2.32 -13.05 -10.24
CA ASN A 65 2.78 -14.43 -10.05
C ASN A 65 1.64 -15.45 -10.03
N ALA A 66 0.42 -15.02 -9.68
CA ALA A 66 -0.81 -15.80 -9.76
C ALA A 66 -1.51 -15.70 -11.12
N VAL A 67 -0.85 -15.18 -12.16
CA VAL A 67 -1.33 -15.08 -13.55
C VAL A 67 -2.45 -14.03 -13.73
N TYR A 68 -2.48 -12.99 -12.90
CA TYR A 68 -3.36 -11.84 -13.10
C TYR A 68 -2.63 -10.67 -13.78
N ASP A 69 -3.30 -10.04 -14.75
CA ASP A 69 -2.86 -8.75 -15.27
C ASP A 69 -3.08 -7.66 -14.22
N THR A 70 -2.03 -6.89 -13.93
CA THR A 70 -2.09 -5.79 -12.96
C THR A 70 -1.79 -4.48 -13.64
N TYR A 71 -2.61 -3.46 -13.38
CA TYR A 71 -2.42 -2.12 -13.93
C TYR A 71 -2.40 -1.07 -12.81
N TYR A 72 -1.43 -0.17 -12.85
CA TYR A 72 -1.33 0.95 -11.93
C TYR A 72 -1.83 2.23 -12.61
N THR A 73 -2.76 2.95 -11.97
CA THR A 73 -3.31 4.20 -12.49
C THR A 73 -3.50 5.23 -11.38
N GLY A 74 -3.14 6.49 -11.67
CA GLY A 74 -3.25 7.60 -10.74
C GLY A 74 -1.99 7.88 -9.93
N LYS A 75 -2.16 8.54 -8.77
CA LYS A 75 -1.07 9.02 -7.90
C LYS A 75 -0.16 7.86 -7.47
N LEU A 76 1.16 8.03 -7.61
CA LEU A 76 2.20 7.26 -6.91
C LEU A 76 2.34 7.73 -5.46
#